data_AF-A0AAN8XEC8-F1
#
_entry.id   AF-A0AAN8XEC8-F1
#
_cell.length_a   1.000
_cell.length_b   1.000
_cell.length_c   1.000
_cell.angle_alpha   90.00
_cell.angle_beta   90.00
_cell.angle_gamma   90.00
#
_symmetry.space_group_name_H-M   'P 1'
#
loop_
_entity.id
_entity.type
_entity.pdbx_description
1 polymer ?
#
loop_
_entity_poly.entity_id
_entity_poly.type
_entity_poly.pdbx_seq_one_letter_code
_entity_poly.pdbx_strand_id
1 'polypeptide(L)' 'MVQLVNVRVTTMDAELEFAIQPNTTGKQLFDQVVKTIGLREIWFFGLQYVDSKGYSTWLKLNKRVQ' A
#
# COMPACT_ATOMS: atom_id res chain seq x y z
N MET A 1 -18.48 -9.87 11.71
CA MET A 1 -17.86 -9.86 10.37
C MET A 1 -16.79 -8.77 10.36
N VAL A 2 -15.57 -9.05 9.89
CA VAL A 2 -14.51 -8.03 9.84
C VAL A 2 -14.73 -7.17 8.60
N GLN A 3 -14.90 -5.86 8.79
CA GLN A 3 -15.03 -4.92 7.67
C GLN A 3 -13.68 -4.78 6.96
N LEU A 4 -13.67 -4.99 5.64
CA LEU A 4 -12.49 -4.78 4.82
C LEU A 4 -12.30 -3.29 4.55
N VAL A 5 -11.03 -2.90 4.38
CA VAL A 5 -10.60 -1.55 4.02
C VAL A 5 -10.26 -1.54 2.53
N ASN A 6 -10.92 -0.66 1.76
CA ASN A 6 -10.60 -0.48 0.35
C ASN A 6 -9.39 0.42 0.21
N VAL A 7 -8.43 0.01 -0.60
CA VAL A 7 -7.17 0.72 -0.84
C VAL A 7 -6.95 0.84 -2.34
N ARG A 8 -6.57 2.04 -2.78
CA ARG A 8 -6.26 2.34 -4.15
C ARG A 8 -4.79 2.72 -4.27
N VAL A 9 -4.08 2.11 -5.20
CA VAL A 9 -2.65 2.33 -5.45
C VAL A 9 -2.47 2.70 -6.90
N THR A 10 -1.84 3.84 -7.15
CA THR A 10 -1.56 4.34 -8.49
C THR A 10 -0.06 4.24 -8.76
N THR A 11 0.32 3.54 -9.82
CA THR A 11 1.67 3.58 -10.41
C THR A 11 1.72 4.68 -11.47
N MET A 12 2.85 4.83 -12.17
CA MET A 12 2.97 5.84 -13.24
C MET A 12 2.03 5.58 -14.42
N ASP A 13 1.59 4.35 -14.62
CA ASP A 13 0.88 3.86 -15.80
C ASP A 13 -0.38 3.04 -15.48
N ALA A 14 -0.66 2.72 -14.22
CA ALA A 14 -1.77 1.88 -13.81
C ALA A 14 -2.40 2.32 -12.48
N GLU A 15 -3.67 1.93 -12.29
CA GLU A 15 -4.41 2.09 -11.05
C GLU A 15 -4.89 0.71 -10.58
N LEU A 16 -4.63 0.41 -9.32
CA LEU A 16 -4.90 -0.90 -8.70
C LEU A 16 -5.81 -0.70 -7.49
N GLU A 17 -6.82 -1.57 -7.37
CA GLU A 17 -7.73 -1.59 -6.22
C GLU A 17 -7.56 -2.88 -5.41
N PHE A 18 -7.53 -2.74 -4.09
CA PHE A 18 -7.36 -3.83 -3.15
C PHE A 18 -8.38 -3.72 -2.02
N ALA A 19 -8.78 -4.86 -1.46
CA ALA A 19 -9.50 -4.92 -0.19
C ALA A 19 -8.60 -5.62 0.84
N ILE A 20 -8.25 -4.92 1.92
CA ILE A 20 -7.33 -5.43 2.96
C ILE A 20 -8.05 -5.61 4.29
N GLN A 21 -7.46 -6.41 5.17
CA GLN A 21 -7.94 -6.53 6.55
C GLN A 21 -7.41 -5.35 7.40
N PRO A 22 -8.11 -4.94 8.47
CA PRO A 22 -7.63 -3.87 9.36
C PRO A 22 -6.29 -4.16 10.07
N ASN A 23 -5.86 -5.42 10.10
CA ASN A 23 -4.57 -5.84 10.66
C ASN A 23 -3.44 -5.92 9.62
N THR A 24 -3.73 -5.68 8.34
CA THR A 24 -2.76 -5.75 7.26
C THR A 24 -1.63 -4.75 7.47
N THR A 25 -0.39 -5.22 7.37
CA THR A 25 0.80 -4.38 7.48
C THR A 25 1.15 -3.71 6.15
N GLY A 26 1.91 -2.62 6.20
CA GLY A 26 2.42 -1.96 5.01
C GLY A 26 3.25 -2.90 4.13
N LYS A 27 4.00 -3.83 4.73
CA LYS A 27 4.75 -4.85 3.97
C LYS A 27 3.83 -5.77 3.20
N GLN A 28 2.74 -6.26 3.80
CA GLN A 28 1.79 -7.14 3.13
C GLN A 28 1.13 -6.45 1.93
N LEU A 29 0.70 -5.20 2.09
CA LEU A 29 0.14 -4.41 1.00
C LEU A 29 1.20 -4.17 -0.10
N PHE A 30 2.42 -3.77 0.27
CA PHE A 30 3.49 -3.52 -0.69
C PHE A 30 3.87 -4.79 -1.47
N ASP A 31 4.03 -5.93 -0.80
CA ASP A 31 4.32 -7.22 -1.44
C ASP A 31 3.21 -7.60 -2.45
N GLN A 32 1.94 -7.29 -2.13
CA GLN A 32 0.83 -7.53 -3.04
C GLN A 32 0.90 -6.62 -4.28
N VAL A 33 1.18 -5.33 -4.10
CA VAL A 33 1.35 -4.37 -5.22
C VAL A 33 2.47 -4.82 -6.16
N VAL A 34 3.68 -5.05 -5.64
CA VAL A 34 4.85 -5.40 -6.47
C VAL A 34 4.65 -6.73 -7.18
N LYS A 35 3.96 -7.69 -6.54
CA LYS A 35 3.60 -8.96 -7.17
C LYS A 35 2.62 -8.76 -8.32
N THR A 36 1.60 -7.91 -8.16
CA THR A 36 0.60 -7.62 -9.19
C THR A 36 1.22 -6.99 -10.43
N ILE A 37 2.17 -6.06 -10.26
CA ILE A 37 2.85 -5.39 -11.39
C ILE A 37 4.11 -6.13 -11.87
N GLY A 38 4.47 -7.27 -11.27
CA GLY A 38 5.64 -8.06 -11.66
C GLY A 38 7.00 -7.40 -11.36
N LEU A 39 7.06 -6.45 -10.42
CA LEU A 39 8.28 -5.71 -10.08
C LEU A 39 9.20 -6.52 -9.16
N ARG A 40 10.48 -6.67 -9.54
CA ARG A 40 11.49 -7.40 -8.75
C ARG A 40 12.46 -6.50 -7.99
N GLU A 41 12.83 -5.35 -8.55
CA GLU A 41 13.79 -4.41 -7.94
C GLU A 41 13.11 -3.48 -6.93
N ILE A 42 12.55 -4.07 -5.88
CA ILE A 42 11.65 -3.37 -4.95
C ILE A 42 12.34 -2.35 -4.04
N TRP A 43 13.68 -2.40 -3.91
CA TRP A 43 14.47 -1.63 -2.95
C TRP A 43 14.40 -0.11 -3.14
N PHE A 44 14.04 0.33 -4.35
CA PHE A 44 13.91 1.74 -4.70
C PHE A 44 12.50 2.30 -4.50
N PHE A 45 11.53 1.44 -4.15
CA PHE A 45 10.12 1.79 -4.16
C PHE A 45 9.49 1.74 -2.78
N GLY A 46 8.42 2.50 -2.61
CA GLY A 46 7.56 2.49 -1.44
C GLY A 46 6.16 2.96 -1.81
N LEU A 47 5.24 2.92 -0.84
CA LEU A 47 3.91 3.48 -1.01
C LEU A 47 3.86 4.85 -0.34
N GLN A 48 3.53 5.88 -1.10
CA GLN A 48 3.32 7.23 -0.58
C GLN A 48 1.82 7.46 -0.37
N TYR A 49 1.47 8.20 0.69
CA TYR A 49 0.11 8.66 0.95
C TYR A 49 0.14 10.06 1.58
N VAL A 50 -1.01 10.73 1.60
CA VAL A 50 -1.22 11.96 2.35
C VAL A 50 -1.78 11.59 3.73
N ASP A 51 -1.08 11.97 4.80
CA ASP A 51 -1.52 11.67 6.15
C ASP A 51 -2.70 12.57 6.61
N SER A 52 -3.24 12.30 7.80
CA SER A 52 -4.35 13.09 8.36
C SER A 52 -4.01 14.55 8.64
N LYS A 53 -2.74 14.94 8.54
CA LYS A 53 -2.26 16.31 8.68
C LYS A 53 -1.95 16.97 7.33
N GLY A 54 -2.15 16.27 6.22
CA GLY A 54 -1.92 16.78 4.87
C GLY A 54 -0.48 16.63 4.37
N TYR A 55 0.38 15.87 5.05
CA TYR A 55 1.77 15.69 4.63
C TYR A 55 1.95 14.43 3.78
N SER A 56 2.70 14.57 2.68
CA SER A 56 3.16 13.42 1.90
C SER A 56 4.14 12.58 2.72
N THR A 57 3.74 11.33 2.99
CA THR A 57 4.46 10.42 3.88
C THR A 57 4.63 9.05 3.23
N TRP A 58 5.77 8.40 3.49
CA TRP A 58 6.00 7.01 3.10
C TRP A 58 5.40 6.04 4.10
N LEU A 59 4.64 5.06 3.60
CA LEU A 59 4.04 4.01 4.40
C LEU A 59 5.13 3.18 5.09
N LYS A 60 4.98 3.00 6.40
CA LYS A 60 5.91 2.18 7.19
C LYS A 60 5.58 0.71 7.02
N LEU A 61 6.49 -0.05 6.40
CA LEU A 61 6.27 -1.47 6.09
C LEU A 61 6.04 -2.34 7.34
N ASN A 62 6.63 -1.97 8.47
CA ASN A 62 6.50 -2.69 9.74
C ASN A 62 5.28 -2.25 10.59
N LYS A 63 4.42 -1.36 10.09
CA LYS A 63 3.20 -0.91 10.77
C LYS A 63 1.96 -1.36 10.02
N ARG A 64 0.82 -1.39 10.72
CA ARG A 64 -0.50 -1.56 10.10
C ARG A 64 -0.82 -0.37 9.20
N VAL A 65 -1.56 -0.63 8.14
CA VAL A 65 -2.20 0.42 7.33
C VAL A 65 -3.37 0.96 8.15
N GLN A 66 -3.30 2.23 8.56
CA GLN A 66 -4.31 2.93 9.36
C GLN A 66 -4.48 4.37 8.88
#